data_AF-A0A929YFV4-F1
#
_entry.id   AF-A0A929YFV4-F1
#
_cell.length_a   1.000
_cell.length_b   1.000
_cell.length_c   1.000
_cell.angle_alpha   90.00
_cell.angle_beta   90.00
_cell.angle_gamma   90.00
#
_symmetry.space_group_name_H-M   'P 1'
#
loop_
_entity.id
_entity.type
_entity.pdbx_description
1 polymer ?
#
loop_
_entity_poly.entity_id
_entity_poly.type
_entity_poly.pdbx_seq_one_letter_code
_entity_poly.pdbx_strand_id
1 'polypeptide(L)' 'MVIIGYLLGAYFFDSHFLPRTSIDGADVSFKSAEEAKQIMDKAAESYVLTLSERGGKSFPLTAQEIGLKPLSEKTAYK' A
#
# COMPACT_ATOMS: atom_id res chain seq x y z
N MET A 1 -18.40 30.34 4.45
CA MET A 1 -17.19 29.79 3.79
C MET A 1 -16.67 28.55 4.49
N VAL A 2 -16.43 28.56 5.81
CA VAL A 2 -15.93 27.39 6.57
C VAL A 2 -16.85 26.15 6.44
N ILE A 3 -18.17 26.34 6.57
CA ILE A 3 -19.14 25.23 6.47
C ILE A 3 -19.12 24.57 5.09
N ILE A 4 -19.03 25.36 4.02
CA ILE A 4 -18.96 24.86 2.64
C ILE A 4 -17.67 24.05 2.43
N GLY A 5 -16.53 24.57 2.90
CA GLY A 5 -15.26 23.86 2.84
C GLY A 5 -15.29 22.54 3.60
N TYR A 6 -15.94 22.51 4.78
CA TYR A 6 -16.09 21.28 5.57
C TYR A 6 -16.93 20.23 4.84
N LEU A 7 -18.08 20.60 4.26
CA LEU A 7 -18.94 19.67 3.52
C LEU A 7 -18.27 19.11 2.26
N LEU A 8 -17.53 19.95 1.53
CA LEU A 8 -16.75 19.51 0.36
C LEU A 8 -15.63 18.55 0.76
N GLY A 9 -14.92 18.85 1.85
CA GLY A 9 -13.90 17.97 2.40
C GLY A 9 -14.49 16.62 2.83
N ALA A 10 -15.59 16.63 3.57
CA ALA A 10 -16.27 15.42 4.01
C ALA A 10 -16.70 14.53 2.82
N TYR A 11 -17.25 15.13 1.76
CA TYR A 11 -17.62 14.40 0.55
C TYR A 11 -16.40 13.83 -0.20
N PHE A 12 -15.32 14.60 -0.30
CA PHE A 12 -14.10 14.14 -0.97
C PHE A 12 -13.44 12.97 -0.21
N PHE A 13 -13.28 13.11 1.11
CA PHE A 13 -12.62 12.11 1.95
C PHE A 13 -13.51 10.91 2.32
N ASP A 14 -14.77 10.89 1.91
CA ASP A 14 -15.61 9.67 1.94
C ASP A 14 -15.00 8.55 1.10
N SER A 15 -14.27 8.91 0.04
CA SER A 15 -13.63 7.98 -0.90
C SER A 15 -12.12 8.09 -0.98
N HIS A 16 -11.51 9.09 -0.30
CA HIS A 16 -10.07 9.36 -0.33
C HIS A 16 -9.48 9.37 1.06
N PHE A 17 -8.23 8.92 1.19
CA PHE A 17 -7.50 8.98 2.45
C PHE A 17 -7.24 10.42 2.88
N LEU A 18 -7.28 10.63 4.20
CA LEU A 18 -7.00 11.91 4.81
C LEU A 18 -5.53 12.34 4.64
N PRO A 19 -5.22 13.63 4.82
CA PRO A 19 -3.85 14.11 4.79
C PRO A 19 -2.97 13.41 5.83
N ARG A 20 -1.70 13.18 5.50
CA ARG A 20 -0.71 12.46 6.32
C ARG A 20 -1.07 11.00 6.59
N THR A 21 -1.70 10.35 5.61
CA THR A 21 -1.91 8.90 5.66
C THR A 21 -0.82 8.22 4.85
N SER A 22 -0.14 7.25 5.45
CA SER A 22 0.84 6.41 4.77
C SER A 22 0.62 4.94 5.08
N ILE A 23 0.95 4.08 4.13
CA ILE A 23 0.95 2.62 4.28
C ILE A 23 2.35 2.15 3.90
N ASP A 24 3.01 1.43 4.80
CA ASP A 24 4.39 0.93 4.63
C ASP A 24 5.39 2.00 4.12
N GLY A 25 5.21 3.24 4.56
CA GLY A 25 6.07 4.38 4.17
C GLY A 25 5.71 5.03 2.83
N ALA A 26 4.80 4.45 2.04
CA ALA A 26 4.25 5.09 0.86
C ALA A 26 3.11 6.06 1.24
N ASP A 27 3.20 7.29 0.76
CA ASP A 27 2.18 8.32 0.99
C ASP A 27 0.94 8.02 0.14
N VAL A 28 -0.19 7.81 0.82
CA VAL A 28 -1.50 7.59 0.19
C VAL A 28 -2.46 8.74 0.48
N SER A 29 -1.97 9.87 0.99
CA SER A 29 -2.78 11.05 1.26
C SER A 29 -3.55 11.50 0.01
N PHE A 30 -4.84 11.81 0.18
CA PHE A 30 -5.75 12.22 -0.89
C PHE A 30 -5.91 11.19 -2.03
N LYS A 31 -5.47 9.94 -1.83
CA LYS A 31 -5.69 8.84 -2.79
C LYS A 31 -6.99 8.12 -2.47
N SER A 32 -7.66 7.66 -3.51
CA SER A 32 -8.76 6.71 -3.36
C SER A 32 -8.23 5.32 -2.93
N ALA A 33 -9.12 4.45 -2.45
CA ALA A 33 -8.76 3.08 -2.11
C ALA A 33 -8.13 2.32 -3.29
N GLU A 34 -8.65 2.53 -4.50
CA GLU A 34 -8.14 1.89 -5.72
C GLU A 34 -6.74 2.40 -6.09
N GLU A 35 -6.52 3.72 -6.02
CA GLU A 35 -5.19 4.30 -6.26
C GLU A 35 -4.17 3.85 -5.22
N ALA A 36 -4.55 3.81 -3.94
CA ALA A 36 -3.69 3.29 -2.88
C ALA A 36 -3.33 1.83 -3.12
N LYS A 37 -4.31 1.00 -3.53
CA LYS A 37 -4.09 -0.40 -3.88
C LYS A 37 -3.08 -0.54 -5.03
N GLN A 38 -3.19 0.26 -6.08
CA GLN A 38 -2.22 0.24 -7.18
C GLN A 38 -0.81 0.62 -6.73
N ILE A 39 -0.67 1.54 -5.77
CA ILE A 39 0.63 1.88 -5.17
C ILE A 39 1.18 0.69 -4.40
N MET A 40 0.34 0.01 -3.61
CA MET A 40 0.74 -1.19 -2.85
C MET A 40 1.12 -2.35 -3.77
N ASP A 41 0.35 -2.59 -4.84
CA ASP A 41 0.63 -3.67 -5.79
C ASP A 41 1.99 -3.46 -6.46
N LYS A 42 2.32 -2.23 -6.86
CA LYS A 42 3.65 -1.88 -7.39
C LYS A 42 4.77 -2.03 -6.35
N ALA A 43 4.50 -1.66 -5.10
CA ALA A 43 5.45 -1.86 -4.01
C ALA A 43 5.70 -3.36 -3.76
N ALA A 44 4.66 -4.19 -3.83
CA ALA A 44 4.76 -5.64 -3.69
C ALA A 44 5.53 -6.29 -4.85
N GLU A 45 5.32 -5.84 -6.09
CA GLU A 45 6.06 -6.32 -7.27
C GLU A 45 7.58 -6.07 -7.16
N SER A 46 7.97 -4.97 -6.52
CA SER A 46 9.37 -4.57 -6.34
C SER A 46 9.97 -5.03 -5.00
N TYR A 47 9.24 -5.83 -4.22
CA TYR A 47 9.70 -6.28 -2.92
C TYR A 47 10.85 -7.30 -3.05
N VAL A 48 11.97 -6.96 -2.41
CA VAL A 48 13.16 -7.83 -2.31
C VAL A 48 13.45 -8.10 -0.84
N LEU A 49 13.39 -9.37 -0.45
CA LEU A 49 13.76 -9.86 0.87
C LEU A 49 15.23 -10.28 0.85
N THR A 50 16.09 -9.55 1.57
CA THR A 50 17.50 -9.95 1.71
C THR A 50 17.65 -10.92 2.88
N LEU A 51 18.02 -12.17 2.61
CA LEU A 51 18.34 -13.14 3.66
C LEU A 51 19.83 -13.07 3.97
N SER A 52 20.19 -12.76 5.22
CA SER A 52 21.57 -12.77 5.70
C SER A 52 21.84 -14.00 6.56
N GLU A 53 22.76 -14.85 6.13
CA GLU A 53 23.20 -16.01 6.90
C GLU A 53 24.21 -15.61 7.98
N ARG A 54 24.28 -16.43 9.03
CA ARG A 54 25.20 -16.24 10.18
C ARG A 54 26.69 -16.18 9.76
N GLY A 55 27.02 -16.65 8.56
CA GLY A 55 28.37 -16.60 7.97
C GLY A 55 28.66 -15.38 7.10
N GLY A 56 27.80 -14.36 7.10
CA GLY A 56 28.02 -13.09 6.37
C GLY A 56 27.63 -13.11 4.89
N LYS A 57 27.15 -14.24 4.36
CA LYS A 57 26.56 -14.31 3.02
C LYS A 57 25.15 -13.73 3.06
N SER A 58 24.82 -12.90 2.07
CA SER A 58 23.45 -12.42 1.87
C SER A 58 23.00 -12.69 0.46
N PHE A 59 21.74 -13.09 0.29
CA PHE A 59 21.13 -13.27 -1.03
C PHE A 59 19.75 -12.60 -1.08
N PRO A 60 19.43 -11.90 -2.18
CA PRO A 60 18.11 -11.35 -2.40
C PRO A 60 17.13 -12.45 -2.82
N LEU A 61 15.94 -12.44 -2.25
CA LEU A 61 14.78 -13.19 -2.69
C LEU A 61 13.72 -12.21 -3.16
N THR A 62 13.25 -12.38 -4.38
CA THR A 62 12.17 -11.60 -4.98
C THR A 62 10.81 -12.03 -4.45
N ALA A 63 9.81 -11.15 -4.55
CA ALA A 63 8.41 -11.45 -4.23
C ALA A 63 7.90 -12.74 -4.90
N GLN A 64 8.32 -12.98 -6.15
CA GLN A 64 7.94 -14.16 -6.93
C GLN A 64 8.53 -15.45 -6.33
N GLU A 65 9.77 -15.41 -5.85
CA GLU A 65 10.47 -16.57 -5.26
C GLU A 65 9.87 -16.98 -3.91
N ILE A 66 9.34 -16.01 -3.14
CA ILE A 66 8.70 -16.29 -1.85
C ILE A 66 7.18 -16.48 -1.96
N GLY A 67 6.64 -16.46 -3.17
CA GLY A 67 5.20 -16.63 -3.41
C GLY A 67 4.33 -15.51 -2.83
N LEU A 68 4.89 -14.32 -2.63
CA LEU A 68 4.14 -13.16 -2.16
C LEU A 68 3.11 -12.80 -3.22
N LYS A 69 1.83 -12.87 -2.84
CA LYS A 69 0.71 -12.47 -3.70
C LYS A 69 0.00 -11.29 -3.06
N PRO A 70 -0.33 -10.24 -3.82
CA PRO A 70 -1.22 -9.20 -3.33
C PRO A 70 -2.54 -9.84 -2.88
N LEU A 71 -2.98 -9.50 -1.67
CA LEU A 71 -4.31 -9.87 -1.16
C LEU A 71 -5.36 -9.01 -1.89
N SER A 72 -5.50 -9.19 -3.20
CA SER A 72 -6.63 -8.65 -3.94
C SER A 72 -7.85 -9.47 -3.53
N GLU A 73 -8.86 -8.81 -2.95
CA GLU A 73 -10.05 -9.29 -2.22
C GLU A 73 -10.79 -10.56 -2.71
N LYS A 74 -10.44 -11.15 -3.85
CA LYS A 74 -11.15 -12.31 -4.41
C LYS A 74 -10.81 -13.66 -3.75
N THR A 75 -9.87 -13.73 -2.80
CA THR A 75 -9.43 -15.03 -2.22
C THR A 75 -9.60 -15.13 -0.70
N ALA A 76 -10.13 -14.09 -0.02
CA ALA A 76 -10.13 -14.06 1.45
C ALA A 76 -11.39 -14.64 2.12
N TYR A 77 -12.39 -15.13 1.38
CA TYR A 77 -13.54 -15.82 1.97
C TYR A 77 -13.95 -17.04 1.14
N LYS A 78 -13.66 -18.22 1.68
CA LYS A 78 -14.45 -19.43 1.45
C LYS A 78 -14.70 -20.10 2.79
#